data_AF-A0A225MAZ6-F1
#
_entry.id   AF-A0A225MAZ6-F1
#
_cell.length_a   1.000
_cell.length_b   1.000
_cell.length_c   1.000
_cell.angle_alpha   90.00
_cell.angle_beta   90.00
_cell.angle_gamma   90.00
#
_symmetry.space_group_name_H-M   'P 1'
#
loop_
_entity.id
_entity.type
_entity.pdbx_description
1 polymer ?
#
loop_
_entity_poly.entity_id
_entity_poly.type
_entity_poly.pdbx_seq_one_letter_code
_entity_poly.pdbx_strand_id
1 'polypeptide(L)'
;MVAIRASTRRKKARLQRRARNLFNLAIILADGDGREGSVYARPPPVRRTRPRSHHFRLVVTDPQVRMSLRLQAAFGLRREESIKFQPRYADRGDHIAIKGSWAKGGRDRTVPITTPEQRAVLDEVHRLAGLGSLIPANKTYIQQRHVYDGQCKAAGLSNMHGLRHRYAQMRYEILTGWKSPAAGGPSAAQLNLSRRLADQQVRQRISRELGHERVKVTAVYLGS
;
A
#
# COMPACT_ATOMS: atom_id res chain seq x y z
N MET A 1 -3.32 41.58 2.62
CA MET A 1 -4.11 40.58 1.87
C MET A 1 -3.30 39.52 1.09
N VAL A 2 -1.96 39.46 1.20
CA VAL A 2 -1.11 38.58 0.36
C VAL A 2 -0.81 37.20 1.01
N ALA A 3 -0.72 37.12 2.34
CA ALA A 3 -0.34 35.90 3.06
C ALA A 3 -1.40 34.77 2.97
N ILE A 4 -2.69 35.12 2.93
CA ILE A 4 -3.79 34.14 2.88
C ILE A 4 -3.76 33.35 1.56
N ARG A 5 -3.52 34.01 0.42
CA ARG A 5 -3.52 33.38 -0.92
C ARG A 5 -2.37 32.37 -1.11
N ALA A 6 -1.21 32.60 -0.49
CA ALA A 6 -0.07 31.68 -0.55
C ALA A 6 -0.32 30.38 0.25
N SER A 7 -0.99 30.49 1.41
CA SER A 7 -1.40 29.36 2.24
C SER A 7 -2.43 28.46 1.53
N THR A 8 -3.42 29.06 0.85
CA THR A 8 -4.43 28.32 0.09
C THR A 8 -3.83 27.60 -1.12
N ARG A 9 -2.87 28.21 -1.83
CA ARG A 9 -2.12 27.56 -2.93
C ARG A 9 -1.30 26.36 -2.44
N ARG A 10 -0.61 26.47 -1.30
CA ARG A 10 0.13 25.34 -0.70
C ARG A 10 -0.79 24.21 -0.24
N LYS A 11 -1.94 24.53 0.39
CA LYS A 11 -2.96 23.54 0.76
C LYS A 11 -3.56 22.83 -0.46
N LYS A 12 -3.91 23.58 -1.52
CA LYS A 12 -4.45 23.04 -2.78
C LYS A 12 -3.44 22.16 -3.52
N ALA A 13 -2.16 22.55 -3.57
CA ALA A 13 -1.08 21.74 -4.14
C ALA A 13 -0.82 20.45 -3.34
N ARG A 14 -0.88 20.51 -2.00
CA ARG A 14 -0.74 19.33 -1.12
C ARG A 14 -1.92 18.36 -1.29
N LEU A 15 -3.14 18.89 -1.45
CA LEU A 15 -4.35 18.10 -1.70
C LEU A 15 -4.32 17.45 -3.09
N GLN A 16 -3.93 18.19 -4.13
CA GLN A 16 -3.76 17.67 -5.49
C GLN A 16 -2.66 16.60 -5.57
N ARG A 17 -1.55 16.76 -4.84
CA ARG A 17 -0.50 15.75 -4.73
C ARG A 17 -0.97 14.50 -3.98
N ARG A 18 -1.78 14.66 -2.92
CA ARG A 18 -2.43 13.54 -2.21
C ARG A 18 -3.43 12.79 -3.09
N ALA A 19 -4.27 13.51 -3.84
CA ALA A 19 -5.24 12.91 -4.75
C ALA A 19 -4.56 12.15 -5.91
N ARG A 20 -3.49 12.72 -6.48
CA ARG A 20 -2.66 12.02 -7.49
C ARG A 20 -1.97 10.78 -6.93
N ASN A 21 -1.47 10.83 -5.70
CA ASN A 21 -0.88 9.66 -5.04
C ASN A 21 -1.91 8.55 -4.74
N LEU A 22 -3.13 8.92 -4.34
CA LEU A 22 -4.23 7.98 -4.10
C LEU A 22 -4.73 7.34 -5.41
N PHE A 23 -4.82 8.11 -6.49
CA PHE A 23 -5.18 7.63 -7.82
C PHE A 23 -4.13 6.68 -8.40
N ASN A 24 -2.84 7.05 -8.33
CA ASN A 24 -1.74 6.16 -8.76
C ASN A 24 -1.65 4.88 -7.91
N LEU A 25 -2.08 4.93 -6.65
CA LEU A 25 -2.14 3.78 -5.77
C LEU A 25 -3.34 2.84 -6.08
N ALA A 26 -4.48 3.39 -6.47
CA ALA A 26 -5.61 2.59 -6.96
C ALA A 26 -5.23 1.80 -8.21
N ILE A 27 -4.44 2.40 -9.11
CA ILE A 27 -3.91 1.74 -10.31
C ILE A 27 -2.95 0.59 -9.96
N ILE A 28 -2.10 0.72 -8.94
CA ILE A 28 -1.19 -0.37 -8.51
C ILE A 28 -1.94 -1.63 -8.07
N LEU A 29 -3.20 -1.50 -7.61
CA LEU A 29 -3.99 -2.60 -7.07
C LEU A 29 -5.02 -3.20 -8.03
N ALA A 30 -5.27 -2.56 -9.18
CA ALA A 30 -6.40 -2.89 -10.04
C ALA A 30 -6.10 -3.89 -11.16
N ASP A 31 -4.85 -4.33 -11.36
CA ASP A 31 -4.52 -5.28 -12.43
C ASP A 31 -4.71 -6.73 -11.96
N GLY A 32 -5.96 -7.21 -12.04
CA GLY A 32 -6.31 -8.62 -12.24
C GLY A 32 -7.02 -8.73 -13.59
N ASP A 33 -6.40 -9.40 -14.55
CA ASP A 33 -6.87 -9.49 -15.95
C ASP A 33 -8.21 -10.23 -16.07
N GLY A 34 -9.06 -9.78 -17.01
CA GLY A 34 -10.41 -10.29 -17.21
C GLY A 34 -11.06 -9.71 -18.47
N ARG A 35 -10.64 -10.24 -19.62
CA ARG A 35 -11.40 -10.14 -20.88
C ARG A 35 -12.70 -10.92 -20.76
N GLU A 36 -13.82 -10.34 -21.17
CA GLU A 36 -14.92 -11.06 -21.81
C GLU A 36 -15.75 -10.11 -22.67
N GLY A 37 -16.25 -10.65 -23.78
CA GLY A 37 -16.87 -9.91 -24.88
C GLY A 37 -18.37 -9.67 -24.70
N SER A 38 -18.85 -8.64 -25.42
CA SER A 38 -20.13 -8.54 -26.15
C SER A 38 -21.37 -9.22 -25.54
N VAL A 39 -22.50 -8.54 -25.32
CA VAL A 39 -23.45 -7.99 -26.30
C VAL A 39 -24.48 -7.21 -25.48
N TYR A 40 -24.82 -5.95 -25.77
CA TYR A 40 -26.19 -5.37 -25.71
C TYR A 40 -26.20 -3.91 -26.22
N ALA A 41 -27.06 -3.66 -27.22
CA ALA A 41 -27.71 -2.43 -27.69
C ALA A 41 -26.95 -1.07 -27.72
N ARG A 42 -26.85 -0.48 -28.93
CA ARG A 42 -26.35 0.89 -29.18
C ARG A 42 -27.44 1.95 -28.97
N PRO A 43 -27.24 3.00 -28.15
CA PRO A 43 -28.07 4.21 -28.16
C PRO A 43 -27.59 5.22 -29.22
N PRO A 44 -28.45 6.18 -29.65
CA PRO A 44 -28.22 7.04 -30.82
C PRO A 44 -27.09 8.07 -30.61
N PRO A 45 -26.53 8.65 -31.70
CA PRO A 45 -25.29 9.41 -31.65
C PRO A 45 -25.50 10.80 -31.05
N VAL A 46 -25.15 10.97 -29.78
CA VAL A 46 -24.97 12.30 -29.19
C VAL A 46 -23.61 12.83 -29.61
N ARG A 47 -23.57 14.01 -30.24
CA ARG A 47 -22.33 14.78 -30.49
C ARG A 47 -21.67 15.11 -29.15
N ARG A 48 -20.82 14.21 -28.68
CA ARG A 48 -19.98 14.38 -27.50
C ARG A 48 -18.59 14.76 -27.97
N THR A 49 -18.16 15.97 -27.60
CA THR A 49 -16.74 16.33 -27.54
C THR A 49 -15.98 15.18 -26.90
N ARG A 50 -15.07 14.54 -27.65
CA ARG A 50 -14.26 13.43 -27.15
C ARG A 50 -13.58 13.92 -25.86
N PRO A 51 -13.88 13.37 -24.68
CA PRO A 51 -12.99 13.59 -23.56
C PRO A 51 -11.66 13.01 -23.98
N ARG A 52 -10.59 13.81 -23.92
CA ARG A 52 -9.23 13.31 -24.08
C ARG A 52 -9.07 12.13 -23.14
N SER A 53 -9.08 10.92 -23.68
CA SER A 53 -8.74 9.71 -22.96
C SER A 53 -7.32 9.92 -22.48
N HIS A 54 -7.18 10.29 -21.20
CA HIS A 54 -5.91 10.26 -20.51
C HIS A 54 -5.52 8.79 -20.43
N HIS A 55 -4.85 8.30 -21.47
CA HIS A 55 -4.10 7.06 -21.43
C HIS A 55 -3.02 7.25 -20.35
N PHE A 56 -3.38 6.97 -19.10
CA PHE A 56 -2.47 7.02 -17.98
C PHE A 56 -1.57 5.78 -18.13
N ARG A 57 -0.50 5.94 -18.90
CA ARG A 57 0.56 4.96 -19.05
C ARG A 57 0.98 4.53 -17.64
N LEU A 58 0.87 3.24 -17.33
CA LEU A 58 1.31 2.64 -16.08
C LEU A 58 2.75 3.12 -15.81
N VAL A 59 2.94 4.05 -14.87
CA VAL A 59 4.24 4.74 -14.75
C VAL A 59 5.32 3.83 -14.15
N VAL A 60 4.92 2.74 -13.50
CA VAL A 60 5.82 1.67 -13.06
C VAL A 60 5.72 0.50 -14.04
N THR A 61 6.75 0.34 -14.86
CA THR A 61 6.79 -0.67 -15.93
C THR A 61 7.48 -1.96 -15.52
N ASP A 62 8.39 -1.91 -14.56
CA ASP A 62 9.11 -3.08 -14.06
C ASP A 62 8.18 -4.00 -13.24
N PRO A 63 8.03 -5.30 -13.61
CA PRO A 63 7.08 -6.19 -12.96
C PRO A 63 7.47 -6.52 -11.51
N GLN A 64 8.76 -6.66 -11.20
CA GLN A 64 9.22 -6.91 -9.84
C GLN A 64 8.98 -5.69 -8.93
N VAL A 65 9.15 -4.47 -9.45
CA VAL A 65 8.82 -3.23 -8.74
C VAL A 65 7.32 -3.14 -8.50
N ARG A 66 6.49 -3.42 -9.52
CA ARG A 66 5.02 -3.42 -9.36
C ARG A 66 4.59 -4.41 -8.29
N MET A 67 5.14 -5.63 -8.31
CA MET A 67 4.82 -6.66 -7.32
C MET A 67 5.29 -6.27 -5.92
N SER A 68 6.47 -5.65 -5.79
CA SER A 68 6.95 -5.12 -4.51
C SER A 68 6.00 -4.06 -3.95
N LEU A 69 5.45 -3.17 -4.79
CA LEU A 69 4.47 -2.17 -4.38
C LEU A 69 3.13 -2.80 -3.95
N ARG A 70 2.67 -3.83 -4.66
CA ARG A 70 1.45 -4.58 -4.29
C ARG A 70 1.61 -5.28 -2.94
N LEU A 71 2.73 -5.95 -2.69
CA LEU A 71 3.02 -6.57 -1.39
C LEU A 71 3.07 -5.54 -0.24
N GLN A 72 3.67 -4.38 -0.47
CA GLN A 72 3.69 -3.30 0.54
C GLN A 72 2.29 -2.75 0.82
N ALA A 73 1.44 -2.64 -0.20
CA ALA A 73 0.05 -2.19 -0.03
C ALA A 73 -0.80 -3.23 0.71
N ALA A 74 -0.68 -4.50 0.35
CA ALA A 74 -1.49 -5.60 0.88
C ALA A 74 -1.10 -6.02 2.30
N PHE A 75 0.19 -5.99 2.64
CA PHE A 75 0.71 -6.51 3.90
C PHE A 75 1.48 -5.49 4.74
N GLY A 76 1.51 -4.23 4.30
CA GLY A 76 2.25 -3.19 5.00
C GLY A 76 3.74 -3.50 5.10
N LEU A 77 4.35 -4.17 4.11
CA LEU A 77 5.79 -4.49 4.12
C LEU A 77 6.65 -3.23 4.02
N ARG A 78 7.90 -3.32 4.47
CA ARG A 78 8.93 -2.31 4.16
C ARG A 78 9.43 -2.58 2.74
N ARG A 79 10.01 -1.55 2.10
CA ARG A 79 10.63 -1.68 0.77
C ARG A 79 11.58 -2.88 0.68
N GLU A 80 12.52 -2.99 1.62
CA GLU A 80 13.49 -4.08 1.65
C GLU A 80 12.84 -5.45 1.83
N GLU A 81 11.88 -5.56 2.76
CA GLU A 81 11.09 -6.77 2.99
C GLU A 81 10.36 -7.19 1.69
N SER A 82 9.78 -6.25 0.95
CA SER A 82 9.08 -6.55 -0.31
C SER A 82 10.03 -6.95 -1.44
N ILE A 83 11.19 -6.30 -1.59
CA ILE A 83 12.15 -6.63 -2.65
C ILE A 83 12.77 -8.02 -2.39
N LYS A 84 13.07 -8.33 -1.13
CA LYS A 84 13.63 -9.63 -0.72
C LYS A 84 12.57 -10.73 -0.57
N PHE A 85 11.30 -10.43 -0.81
CA PHE A 85 10.19 -11.35 -0.56
C PHE A 85 10.33 -12.62 -1.39
N GLN A 86 10.29 -13.77 -0.73
CA GLN A 86 10.33 -15.11 -1.36
C GLN A 86 9.02 -15.82 -1.04
N PRO A 87 8.12 -16.02 -2.02
CA PRO A 87 6.76 -16.45 -1.75
C PRO A 87 6.69 -17.86 -1.17
N ARG A 88 7.54 -18.79 -1.63
CA ARG A 88 7.63 -20.15 -1.08
C ARG A 88 7.98 -20.22 0.41
N TYR A 89 8.76 -19.28 0.91
CA TYR A 89 9.07 -19.22 2.34
C TYR A 89 8.02 -18.43 3.11
N ALA A 90 7.62 -17.30 2.54
CA ALA A 90 6.82 -16.32 3.25
C ALA A 90 5.38 -16.79 3.40
N ASP A 91 4.78 -17.37 2.37
CA ASP A 91 3.39 -17.80 2.40
C ASP A 91 3.22 -19.06 3.27
N ARG A 92 2.42 -18.94 4.34
CA ARG A 92 2.11 -20.03 5.28
C ARG A 92 0.63 -20.43 5.24
N GLY A 93 -0.11 -19.98 4.22
CA GLY A 93 -1.53 -20.25 4.06
C GLY A 93 -2.40 -19.18 4.71
N ASP A 94 -2.41 -19.10 6.04
CA ASP A 94 -3.21 -18.17 6.84
C ASP A 94 -2.48 -16.87 7.23
N HIS A 95 -1.16 -16.85 7.10
CA HIS A 95 -0.33 -15.66 7.29
C HIS A 95 0.89 -15.67 6.37
N ILE A 96 1.59 -14.54 6.33
CA ILE A 96 2.95 -14.46 5.78
C ILE A 96 3.98 -14.37 6.90
N ALA A 97 5.11 -15.07 6.72
CA ALA A 97 6.29 -15.02 7.57
C ALA A 97 7.39 -14.16 6.93
N ILE A 98 7.86 -13.16 7.66
CA ILE A 98 8.97 -12.27 7.23
C ILE A 98 10.21 -12.66 8.01
N LYS A 99 11.28 -13.05 7.30
CA LYS A 99 12.58 -13.33 7.93
C LYS A 99 13.22 -12.05 8.46
N GLY A 100 13.92 -12.17 9.59
CA GLY A 100 14.72 -11.12 10.18
C GLY A 100 15.81 -10.60 9.25
N SER A 101 16.41 -11.47 8.43
CA SER A 101 17.40 -11.08 7.40
C SER A 101 16.83 -10.20 6.28
N TRP A 102 15.50 -10.07 6.19
CA TRP A 102 14.80 -9.15 5.29
C TRP A 102 14.32 -7.89 6.00
N ALA A 103 14.16 -7.97 7.32
CA ALA A 103 13.61 -6.92 8.15
C ALA A 103 14.71 -5.99 8.69
N LYS A 104 14.37 -4.71 8.81
CA LYS A 104 15.24 -3.76 9.52
C LYS A 104 15.34 -4.17 10.99
N GLY A 105 16.55 -4.48 11.46
CA GLY A 105 16.81 -4.87 12.85
C GLY A 105 16.72 -6.38 13.12
N GLY A 106 16.64 -7.22 12.09
CA GLY A 106 16.91 -8.65 12.24
C GLY A 106 15.80 -9.48 12.89
N ARG A 107 14.59 -8.93 13.06
CA ARG A 107 13.50 -9.61 13.76
C ARG A 107 12.48 -10.22 12.82
N ASP A 108 12.19 -11.49 13.06
CA ASP A 108 11.11 -12.20 12.43
C ASP A 108 9.75 -11.62 12.86
N ARG A 109 8.78 -11.65 11.95
CA ARG A 109 7.40 -11.26 12.24
C ARG A 109 6.43 -11.91 11.27
N THR A 110 5.17 -11.95 11.65
CA THR A 110 4.10 -12.43 10.79
C THR A 110 3.11 -11.31 10.46
N VAL A 111 2.39 -11.47 9.35
CA VAL A 111 1.24 -10.63 8.99
C VAL A 111 0.10 -11.57 8.57
N PRO A 112 -1.10 -11.48 9.18
CA PRO A 112 -2.20 -12.36 8.85
C PRO A 112 -2.73 -12.08 7.44
N ILE A 113 -3.25 -13.11 6.79
CA ILE A 113 -4.04 -13.00 5.58
C ILE A 113 -5.50 -12.98 6.00
N THR A 114 -6.16 -11.88 5.70
CA THR A 114 -7.50 -11.55 6.18
C THR A 114 -8.45 -11.13 5.08
N THR A 115 -7.95 -10.96 3.85
CA THR A 115 -8.77 -10.60 2.70
C THR A 115 -8.43 -11.45 1.46
N PRO A 116 -9.39 -11.68 0.55
CA PRO A 116 -9.14 -12.36 -0.72
C PRO A 116 -8.09 -11.65 -1.58
N GLU A 117 -8.01 -10.32 -1.53
CA GLU A 117 -7.03 -9.53 -2.30
C GLU A 117 -5.59 -9.81 -1.83
N GLN A 118 -5.38 -10.02 -0.53
CA GLN A 118 -4.07 -10.43 -0.01
C GLN A 118 -3.66 -11.79 -0.57
N ARG A 119 -4.61 -12.73 -0.69
CA ARG A 119 -4.39 -14.04 -1.30
C ARG A 119 -4.06 -13.93 -2.79
N ALA A 120 -4.83 -13.15 -3.55
CA ALA A 120 -4.57 -12.92 -4.97
C ALA A 120 -3.17 -12.32 -5.22
N VAL A 121 -2.73 -11.37 -4.37
CA VAL A 121 -1.37 -10.82 -4.44
C VAL A 121 -0.30 -11.89 -4.19
N LEU A 122 -0.54 -12.83 -3.28
CA LEU A 122 0.39 -13.93 -3.02
C LEU A 122 0.48 -14.89 -4.21
N ASP A 123 -0.67 -15.24 -4.81
CA ASP A 123 -0.71 -16.13 -5.96
C ASP A 123 0.00 -15.51 -7.18
N GLU A 124 -0.11 -14.20 -7.36
CA GLU A 124 0.63 -13.46 -8.39
C GLU A 124 2.14 -13.43 -8.15
N VAL A 125 2.60 -13.19 -6.91
CA VAL A 125 4.04 -13.22 -6.63
C VAL A 125 4.62 -14.62 -6.73
N HIS A 126 3.85 -15.68 -6.41
CA HIS A 126 4.27 -17.07 -6.69
C HIS A 126 4.52 -17.27 -8.19
N ARG A 127 3.62 -16.80 -9.06
CA ARG A 127 3.82 -16.88 -10.53
C ARG A 127 5.02 -16.07 -11.01
N LEU A 128 5.27 -14.90 -10.44
CA LEU A 128 6.34 -14.00 -10.88
C LEU A 128 7.73 -14.41 -10.37
N ALA A 129 7.86 -14.72 -9.08
CA ALA A 129 9.15 -14.99 -8.44
C ALA A 129 9.51 -16.47 -8.43
N GLY A 130 8.53 -17.37 -8.58
CA GLY A 130 8.73 -18.82 -8.53
C GLY A 130 9.44 -19.25 -7.24
N LEU A 131 10.64 -19.82 -7.38
CA LEU A 131 11.47 -20.26 -6.25
C LEU A 131 12.28 -19.13 -5.60
N GLY A 132 12.42 -17.99 -6.30
CA GLY A 132 13.33 -16.91 -5.95
C GLY A 132 12.67 -15.79 -5.15
N SER A 133 13.34 -14.63 -5.18
CA SER A 133 12.82 -13.38 -4.63
C SER A 133 12.37 -12.42 -5.74
N LEU A 134 11.89 -11.24 -5.39
CA LEU A 134 11.67 -10.15 -6.36
C LEU A 134 12.97 -9.45 -6.80
N ILE A 135 14.13 -10.02 -6.51
CA ILE A 135 15.42 -9.66 -7.09
C ILE A 135 15.66 -10.58 -8.31
N PRO A 136 15.72 -10.03 -9.54
CA PRO A 136 16.07 -10.82 -10.73
C PRO A 136 17.40 -11.55 -10.56
N ALA A 137 17.53 -12.75 -11.15
CA ALA A 137 18.70 -13.61 -10.98
C ALA A 137 20.03 -12.96 -11.39
N ASN A 138 20.00 -12.02 -12.33
CA ASN A 138 21.17 -11.28 -12.81
C ASN A 138 21.42 -9.96 -12.05
N LYS A 139 20.77 -9.73 -10.90
CA LYS A 139 20.90 -8.50 -10.12
C LYS A 139 21.24 -8.79 -8.67
N THR A 140 22.00 -7.87 -8.07
CA THR A 140 22.11 -7.77 -6.62
C THR A 140 20.91 -7.02 -6.03
N TYR A 141 20.72 -7.16 -4.71
CA TYR A 141 19.71 -6.37 -3.99
C TYR A 141 19.87 -4.87 -4.22
N ILE A 142 21.11 -4.35 -4.19
CA ILE A 142 21.39 -2.92 -4.35
C ILE A 142 20.95 -2.44 -5.74
N GLN A 143 21.27 -3.22 -6.78
CA GLN A 143 20.86 -2.91 -8.16
C GLN A 143 19.34 -2.91 -8.30
N GLN A 144 18.65 -3.92 -7.77
CA GLN A 144 17.18 -3.97 -7.84
C GLN A 144 16.53 -2.84 -7.04
N ARG A 145 17.08 -2.49 -5.87
CA ARG A 145 16.63 -1.34 -5.09
C ARG A 145 16.74 -0.03 -5.87
N HIS A 146 17.81 0.16 -6.65
CA HIS A 146 17.94 1.36 -7.49
C HIS A 146 16.91 1.40 -8.61
N VAL A 147 16.60 0.27 -9.26
CA VAL A 147 15.50 0.17 -10.24
C VAL A 147 14.17 0.55 -9.59
N TYR A 148 13.90 -0.01 -8.42
CA TYR A 148 12.70 0.27 -7.64
C TYR A 148 12.57 1.77 -7.29
N ASP A 149 13.64 2.37 -6.77
CA ASP A 149 13.65 3.80 -6.40
C ASP A 149 13.49 4.70 -7.64
N GLY A 150 14.16 4.36 -8.74
CA GLY A 150 14.08 5.08 -10.02
C GLY A 150 12.67 5.06 -10.62
N GLN A 151 12.04 3.87 -10.69
CA GLN A 151 10.67 3.68 -11.17
C GLN A 151 9.65 4.43 -10.30
N CYS A 152 9.79 4.37 -8.97
CA CYS A 152 8.90 5.10 -8.08
C CYS A 152 9.06 6.62 -8.21
N LYS A 153 10.30 7.10 -8.35
CA LYS A 153 10.57 8.52 -8.61
C LYS A 153 9.95 8.98 -9.93
N ALA A 154 10.13 8.21 -11.01
CA ALA A 154 9.52 8.48 -12.31
C ALA A 154 7.98 8.50 -12.24
N ALA A 155 7.40 7.64 -11.41
CA ALA A 155 5.97 7.59 -11.12
C ALA A 155 5.45 8.71 -10.20
N GLY A 156 6.31 9.63 -9.76
CA GLY A 156 5.94 10.69 -8.81
C GLY A 156 5.59 10.17 -7.42
N LEU A 157 5.84 8.88 -7.15
CA LEU A 157 5.60 8.25 -5.85
C LEU A 157 6.66 8.76 -4.87
N SER A 158 6.30 9.82 -4.17
CA SER A 158 7.12 10.44 -3.14
C SER A 158 6.52 10.11 -1.77
N ASN A 159 7.37 9.61 -0.86
CA ASN A 159 7.04 9.01 0.45
C ASN A 159 6.46 7.58 0.37
N MET A 160 7.35 6.59 0.23
CA MET A 160 7.00 5.15 0.18
C MET A 160 6.34 4.62 1.45
N HIS A 161 6.30 5.42 2.51
CA HIS A 161 5.55 5.11 3.71
C HIS A 161 4.03 5.14 3.46
N GLY A 162 3.54 5.83 2.42
CA GLY A 162 2.11 5.98 2.13
C GLY A 162 1.35 4.65 2.06
N LEU A 163 1.97 3.63 1.49
CA LEU A 163 1.43 2.27 1.41
C LEU A 163 1.24 1.66 2.81
N ARG A 164 2.27 1.79 3.64
CA ARG A 164 2.27 1.28 5.02
C ARG A 164 1.26 2.03 5.90
N HIS A 165 1.12 3.35 5.71
CA HIS A 165 0.06 4.12 6.37
C HIS A 165 -1.32 3.58 5.99
N ARG A 166 -1.56 3.35 4.70
CA ARG A 166 -2.84 2.83 4.23
C ARG A 166 -3.15 1.45 4.79
N TYR A 167 -2.18 0.53 4.75
CA TYR A 167 -2.35 -0.80 5.36
C TYR A 167 -2.76 -0.66 6.84
N ALA A 168 -2.03 0.14 7.61
CA ALA A 168 -2.32 0.34 9.03
C ALA A 168 -3.73 0.91 9.26
N GLN A 169 -4.13 1.92 8.48
CA GLN A 169 -5.43 2.57 8.63
C GLN A 169 -6.60 1.64 8.25
N MET A 170 -6.47 0.91 7.14
CA MET A 170 -7.44 -0.11 6.73
C MET A 170 -7.55 -1.21 7.79
N ARG A 171 -6.41 -1.74 8.26
CA ARG A 171 -6.37 -2.79 9.27
C ARG A 171 -6.99 -2.33 10.59
N TYR A 172 -6.73 -1.08 10.98
CA TYR A 172 -7.34 -0.47 12.15
C TYR A 172 -8.86 -0.42 12.00
N GLU A 173 -9.37 0.10 10.90
CA GLU A 173 -10.82 0.20 10.64
C GLU A 173 -11.50 -1.17 10.60
N ILE A 174 -10.86 -2.20 10.04
CA ILE A 174 -11.37 -3.58 10.08
C ILE A 174 -11.47 -4.11 11.53
N LEU A 175 -10.47 -3.82 12.37
CA LEU A 175 -10.39 -4.36 13.72
C LEU A 175 -11.24 -3.59 14.74
N THR A 176 -11.44 -2.29 14.53
CA THR A 176 -12.23 -1.44 15.44
C THR A 176 -13.66 -1.23 14.95
N GLY A 177 -13.88 -1.24 13.64
CA GLY A 177 -15.12 -0.79 13.01
C GLY A 177 -15.20 0.73 12.80
N TRP A 178 -14.13 1.49 13.06
CA TRP A 178 -14.08 2.94 12.80
C TRP A 178 -12.72 3.41 12.28
N LYS A 179 -12.72 4.54 11.55
CA LYS A 179 -11.50 5.13 11.00
C LYS A 179 -10.50 5.54 12.07
N SER A 180 -9.21 5.45 11.80
CA SER A 180 -8.19 5.98 12.71
C SER A 180 -8.19 7.52 12.71
N PRO A 181 -7.63 8.20 13.74
CA PRO A 181 -7.52 9.66 13.77
C PRO A 181 -6.87 10.27 12.50
N ALA A 182 -5.79 9.66 12.00
CA ALA A 182 -5.12 10.08 10.77
C ALA A 182 -5.97 9.96 9.50
N ALA A 183 -7.00 9.11 9.53
CA ALA A 183 -8.00 8.95 8.47
C ALA A 183 -9.29 9.75 8.73
N GLY A 184 -9.29 10.64 9.73
CA GLY A 184 -10.43 11.49 10.08
C GLY A 184 -11.43 10.87 11.07
N GLY A 185 -11.05 9.78 11.75
CA GLY A 185 -11.83 9.21 12.84
C GLY A 185 -11.62 9.91 14.19
N PRO A 186 -12.24 9.39 15.26
CA PRO A 186 -12.19 9.99 16.59
C PRO A 186 -10.76 9.96 17.18
N SER A 187 -10.35 11.07 17.78
CA SER A 187 -9.15 11.15 18.61
C SER A 187 -9.31 10.36 19.91
N ALA A 188 -8.21 10.04 20.59
CA ALA A 188 -8.24 9.33 21.87
C ALA A 188 -9.12 10.02 22.94
N ALA A 189 -9.20 11.36 22.91
CA ALA A 189 -10.03 12.14 23.82
C ALA A 189 -11.54 11.89 23.61
N GLN A 190 -11.95 11.64 22.37
CA GLN A 190 -13.35 11.41 21.98
C GLN A 190 -13.83 9.97 22.23
N LEU A 191 -12.92 9.06 22.59
CA LEU A 191 -13.25 7.66 22.88
C LEU A 191 -13.67 7.50 24.35
N ASN A 192 -14.74 6.72 24.58
CA ASN A 192 -15.07 6.23 25.92
C ASN A 192 -14.09 5.14 26.39
N LEU A 193 -14.18 4.73 27.65
CA LEU A 193 -13.22 3.80 28.25
C LEU A 193 -13.09 2.47 27.48
N SER A 194 -14.20 1.83 27.13
CA SER A 194 -14.19 0.57 26.36
C SER A 194 -13.51 0.73 25.00
N ARG A 195 -13.84 1.80 24.26
CA ARG A 195 -13.21 2.07 22.96
C ARG A 195 -11.73 2.44 23.08
N ARG A 196 -11.30 3.07 24.18
CA ARG A 196 -9.86 3.32 24.43
C ARG A 196 -9.08 2.03 24.64
N LEU A 197 -9.65 1.06 25.39
CA LEU A 197 -9.02 -0.25 25.57
C LEU A 197 -8.91 -1.01 24.24
N ALA A 198 -9.99 -1.01 23.44
CA ALA A 198 -9.98 -1.59 22.10
C ALA A 198 -8.95 -0.91 21.17
N ASP A 199 -8.91 0.42 21.15
CA ASP A 199 -7.93 1.21 20.39
C ASP A 199 -6.49 0.82 20.76
N GLN A 200 -6.17 0.74 22.05
CA GLN A 200 -4.84 0.36 22.52
C GLN A 200 -4.45 -1.06 22.07
N GLN A 201 -5.37 -2.03 22.21
CA GLN A 201 -5.14 -3.42 21.80
C GLN A 201 -4.92 -3.53 20.28
N VAL A 202 -5.75 -2.85 19.48
CA VAL A 202 -5.63 -2.84 18.02
C VAL A 202 -4.32 -2.18 17.58
N ARG A 203 -3.94 -1.05 18.19
CA ARG A 203 -2.65 -0.40 17.89
C ARG A 203 -1.48 -1.31 18.24
N GLN A 204 -1.54 -2.05 19.35
CA GLN A 204 -0.49 -3.01 19.70
C GLN A 204 -0.40 -4.15 18.68
N ARG A 205 -1.54 -4.70 18.23
CA ARG A 205 -1.58 -5.73 17.18
C ARG A 205 -0.96 -5.21 15.89
N ILE A 206 -1.39 -4.05 15.40
CA ILE A 206 -0.86 -3.43 14.17
C ILE A 206 0.63 -3.11 14.34
N SER A 207 1.10 -2.70 15.51
CA SER A 207 2.53 -2.47 15.76
C SER A 207 3.37 -3.73 15.56
N ARG A 208 2.87 -4.90 15.98
CA ARG A 208 3.51 -6.21 15.75
C ARG A 208 3.48 -6.59 14.28
N GLU A 209 2.32 -6.45 13.63
CA GLU A 209 2.16 -6.67 12.18
C GLU A 209 3.02 -5.71 11.34
N LEU A 210 3.44 -4.56 11.88
CA LEU A 210 4.39 -3.64 11.25
C LEU A 210 5.82 -3.76 11.80
N GLY A 211 6.12 -4.76 12.63
CA GLY A 211 7.46 -5.01 13.16
C GLY A 211 8.07 -3.81 13.88
N HIS A 212 7.30 -3.16 14.77
CA HIS A 212 7.76 -2.08 15.63
C HIS A 212 7.64 -2.42 17.13
N GLU A 213 6.78 -3.37 17.50
CA GLU A 213 6.47 -3.87 18.86
C GLU A 213 5.99 -2.84 19.89
N ARG A 214 6.25 -1.54 19.66
CA ARG A 214 5.89 -0.42 20.52
C ARG A 214 4.65 0.30 19.99
N VAL A 215 3.61 0.46 20.80
CA VAL A 215 2.38 1.19 20.41
C VAL A 215 2.67 2.61 19.92
N LYS A 216 3.59 3.33 20.58
CA LYS A 216 3.89 4.74 20.27
C LYS A 216 4.27 4.98 18.80
N VAL A 217 4.90 4.00 18.15
CA VAL A 217 5.29 4.11 16.74
C VAL A 217 4.07 4.13 15.81
N THR A 218 2.93 3.57 16.25
CA THR A 218 1.70 3.57 15.45
C THR A 218 1.07 4.94 15.30
N ALA A 219 1.40 5.93 16.15
CA ALA A 219 0.91 7.30 16.01
C ALA A 219 1.30 7.91 14.65
N VAL A 220 2.46 7.53 14.10
CA VAL A 220 2.89 7.93 12.75
C VAL A 220 1.91 7.42 11.69
N TYR A 221 1.33 6.23 11.87
CA TYR A 221 0.44 5.60 10.89
C TYR A 221 -1.04 5.94 11.10
N LEU A 222 -1.47 5.94 12.36
CA LEU A 222 -2.87 5.98 12.77
C LEU A 222 -3.31 7.34 13.33
N GLY A 223 -2.36 8.23 13.65
CA GLY A 223 -2.63 9.48 14.34
C GLY A 223 -2.82 9.29 15.84
N SER A 224 -2.89 10.42 16.55
CA SER A 224 -3.12 10.50 18.01
C SER A 224 -4.59 10.73 18.33
#